data_AF-A0A7X2YYV6-F1
#
_entry.id   AF-A0A7X2YYV6-F1
#
_cell.length_a   1.000
_cell.length_b   1.000
_cell.length_c   1.000
_cell.angle_alpha   90.00
_cell.angle_beta   90.00
_cell.angle_gamma   90.00
#
_symmetry.space_group_name_H-M   'P 1'
#
loop_
_entity.id
_entity.type
_entity.pdbx_description
1 polymer ?
#
loop_
_entity_poly.entity_id
_entity_poly.type
_entity_poly.pdbx_seq_one_letter_code
_entity_poly.pdbx_strand_id
1 'polypeptide(L)'
;MSKKPNPEAIKEQMLSHLEEKYGEEFVPISLSLSDWAYSYDRLQAYPKQGSEQDHFEVWGTKMEDGSYRISDGYFGILIRPQYEAALSGIVRGTYDEFKLYVEFGEGVLPDRLNKSTPVEQIYSQDENFSSDTVIFVKQSLVQDQNIEAGLRQIAGKMREQQMVGFVRLYVVVDEKYDSIGSGPQNLSALQDEGYFVGDYKSVMVTPDMTIRQNGEEVVADG
;
A
#
# COMPACT_ATOMS: atom_id res chain seq x y z
N MET A 1 5.35 -41.79 -1.20
CA MET A 1 4.62 -40.84 -0.33
C MET A 1 5.56 -39.68 -0.06
N SER A 2 5.25 -38.48 -0.57
CA SER A 2 6.06 -37.29 -0.29
C SER A 2 5.94 -36.98 1.21
N LYS A 3 7.06 -36.84 1.92
CA LYS A 3 7.05 -36.38 3.31
C LYS A 3 6.36 -35.01 3.32
N LYS A 4 5.41 -34.81 4.25
CA LYS A 4 4.86 -33.48 4.49
C LYS A 4 6.01 -32.51 4.81
N PRO A 5 6.00 -31.28 4.27
CA PRO A 5 7.03 -30.30 4.59
C PRO A 5 7.11 -30.08 6.10
N ASN A 6 8.30 -29.91 6.65
CA ASN A 6 8.47 -29.57 8.07
C ASN A 6 8.11 -28.10 8.26
N PRO A 7 6.99 -27.75 8.95
CA PRO A 7 6.55 -26.37 9.07
C PRO A 7 7.58 -25.47 9.77
N GLU A 8 8.30 -26.01 10.76
CA GLU A 8 9.33 -25.25 11.49
C GLU A 8 10.51 -24.90 10.58
N ALA A 9 10.95 -25.83 9.73
CA ALA A 9 12.03 -25.56 8.79
C ALA A 9 11.64 -24.52 7.72
N ILE A 10 10.39 -24.53 7.25
CA ILE A 10 9.88 -23.50 6.32
C ILE A 10 9.88 -22.14 6.99
N LYS A 11 9.35 -22.06 8.23
CA LYS A 11 9.33 -20.83 9.02
C LYS A 11 10.73 -20.26 9.23
N GLU A 12 11.68 -21.09 9.65
CA GLU A 12 13.08 -20.69 9.81
C GLU A 12 13.67 -20.17 8.50
N GLN A 13 13.44 -20.86 7.38
CA GLN A 13 13.95 -20.43 6.07
C GLN A 13 13.40 -19.06 5.65
N MET A 14 12.11 -18.81 5.88
CA MET A 14 11.46 -17.51 5.61
C MET A 14 12.01 -16.39 6.51
N LEU A 15 12.19 -16.66 7.81
CA LEU A 15 12.75 -15.68 8.74
C LEU A 15 14.21 -15.37 8.40
N SER A 16 15.03 -16.37 8.08
CA SER A 16 16.41 -16.17 7.64
C SER A 16 16.50 -15.33 6.37
N HIS A 17 15.60 -15.53 5.40
CA HIS A 17 15.54 -14.68 4.21
C HIS A 17 15.33 -13.20 4.57
N LEU A 18 14.42 -12.90 5.51
CA LEU A 18 14.20 -11.53 5.97
C LEU A 18 15.43 -10.96 6.70
N GLU A 19 16.02 -11.74 7.60
CA GLU A 19 17.21 -11.35 8.35
C GLU A 19 18.40 -11.06 7.42
N GLU A 20 18.60 -11.88 6.39
CA GLU A 20 19.65 -11.68 5.38
C GLU A 20 19.38 -10.43 4.51
N LYS A 21 18.14 -10.24 4.06
CA LYS A 21 17.76 -9.14 3.17
C LYS A 21 17.77 -7.78 3.88
N TYR A 22 17.33 -7.75 5.14
CA TYR A 22 17.11 -6.51 5.87
C TYR A 22 18.12 -6.27 6.99
N GLY A 23 18.82 -7.29 7.50
CA GLY A 23 19.73 -7.15 8.64
C GLY A 23 19.00 -6.80 9.95
N GLU A 24 17.76 -7.27 10.10
CA GLU A 24 16.90 -7.08 11.27
C GLU A 24 16.29 -8.41 11.71
N GLU A 25 15.93 -8.52 13.00
CA GLU A 25 15.21 -9.68 13.52
C GLU A 25 13.69 -9.49 13.40
N PHE A 26 12.97 -10.59 13.15
CA PHE A 26 11.53 -10.59 12.96
C PHE A 26 10.83 -11.56 13.91
N VAL A 27 9.60 -11.23 14.28
CA VAL A 27 8.76 -12.08 15.15
C VAL A 27 7.63 -12.68 14.31
N PRO A 28 7.53 -14.02 14.23
CA PRO A 28 6.44 -14.67 13.50
C PRO A 28 5.12 -14.59 14.29
N ILE A 29 4.02 -14.34 13.58
CA ILE A 29 2.65 -14.33 14.11
C ILE A 29 1.97 -15.66 13.81
N SER A 30 1.96 -16.06 12.53
CA SER A 30 1.27 -17.25 12.07
C SER A 30 1.91 -17.83 10.82
N LEU A 31 1.84 -19.15 10.65
CA LEU A 31 2.26 -19.85 9.44
C LEU A 31 1.07 -20.66 8.90
N SER A 32 0.73 -20.46 7.63
CA SER A 32 -0.21 -21.28 6.86
C SER A 32 0.56 -21.94 5.73
N LEU A 33 0.45 -23.24 5.56
CA LEU A 33 1.13 -23.94 4.46
C LEU A 33 0.27 -23.96 3.21
N SER A 34 0.92 -24.10 2.06
CA SER A 34 0.28 -24.30 0.77
C SER A 34 -0.75 -25.44 0.81
N ASP A 35 -1.86 -25.21 0.13
CA ASP A 35 -2.98 -26.13 0.04
C ASP A 35 -3.62 -26.10 -1.36
N TRP A 36 -4.85 -26.60 -1.48
CA TRP A 36 -5.56 -26.63 -2.76
C TRP A 36 -6.03 -25.24 -3.22
N ALA A 37 -6.17 -24.29 -2.29
CA ALA A 37 -6.63 -22.93 -2.56
C ALA A 37 -5.45 -21.97 -2.81
N TYR A 38 -4.30 -22.22 -2.17
CA TYR A 38 -3.11 -21.38 -2.27
C TYR A 38 -1.84 -22.21 -2.55
N SER A 39 -1.13 -21.88 -3.63
CA SER A 39 0.09 -22.58 -4.06
C SER A 39 1.37 -22.16 -3.33
N TYR A 40 1.26 -21.36 -2.28
CA TYR A 40 2.38 -20.82 -1.50
C TYR A 40 2.17 -21.03 0.00
N ASP A 41 3.26 -21.20 0.72
CA ASP A 41 3.28 -21.09 2.17
C ASP A 41 3.26 -19.60 2.54
N ARG A 42 2.52 -19.24 3.58
CA ARG A 42 2.30 -17.86 4.02
C ARG A 42 2.67 -17.70 5.49
N LEU A 43 3.69 -16.91 5.76
CA LEU A 43 4.07 -16.48 7.10
C LEU A 43 3.63 -15.03 7.30
N GLN A 44 2.95 -14.74 8.39
CA GLN A 44 2.80 -13.37 8.89
C GLN A 44 3.87 -13.10 9.93
N ALA A 45 4.55 -11.97 9.82
CA ALA A 45 5.60 -11.55 10.75
C ALA A 45 5.60 -10.03 10.91
N TYR A 46 6.27 -9.53 11.94
CA TYR A 46 6.53 -8.11 12.16
C TYR A 46 7.97 -7.89 12.61
N PRO A 47 8.57 -6.70 12.37
CA PRO A 47 9.93 -6.42 12.82
C PRO A 47 9.99 -6.35 14.35
N LYS A 48 11.01 -6.94 14.96
CA LYS A 48 11.15 -6.98 16.42
C LYS A 48 11.29 -5.60 17.07
N GLN A 49 11.77 -4.61 16.32
CA GLN A 49 11.86 -3.20 16.75
C GLN A 49 10.57 -2.40 16.54
N GLY A 50 9.56 -2.98 15.87
CA GLY A 50 8.26 -2.37 15.63
C GLY A 50 7.17 -2.97 16.50
N SER A 51 5.94 -2.98 15.98
CA SER A 51 4.78 -3.55 16.66
C SER A 51 4.07 -4.57 15.77
N GLU A 52 3.15 -5.35 16.34
CA GLU A 52 2.29 -6.26 15.58
C GLU A 52 1.37 -5.52 14.58
N GLN A 53 1.18 -4.20 14.73
CA GLN A 53 0.46 -3.38 13.74
C GLN A 53 1.26 -3.19 12.45
N ASP A 54 2.58 -3.39 12.50
CA ASP A 54 3.49 -3.37 11.36
C ASP A 54 3.72 -4.80 10.82
N HIS A 55 2.69 -5.64 10.86
CA HIS A 55 2.79 -6.98 10.29
C HIS A 55 2.72 -6.94 8.77
N PHE A 56 3.36 -7.93 8.15
CA PHE A 56 3.38 -8.13 6.71
C PHE A 56 3.40 -9.62 6.38
N GLU A 57 3.19 -9.94 5.11
CA GLU A 57 3.23 -11.32 4.63
C GLU A 57 4.60 -11.66 4.02
N VAL A 58 5.00 -12.91 4.22
CA VAL A 58 6.11 -13.56 3.54
C VAL A 58 5.56 -14.78 2.83
N TRP A 59 5.79 -14.89 1.53
CA TRP A 59 5.34 -16.01 0.72
C TRP A 59 6.52 -16.88 0.33
N GLY A 60 6.35 -18.19 0.49
CA GLY A 60 7.31 -19.20 0.09
C GLY A 60 6.68 -20.13 -0.93
N THR A 61 7.21 -20.13 -2.14
CA THR A 61 6.64 -20.86 -3.28
C THR A 61 7.62 -21.93 -3.73
N LYS A 62 7.15 -23.17 -3.78
CA LYS A 62 7.91 -24.26 -4.40
C LYS A 62 7.74 -24.20 -5.92
N MET A 63 8.86 -24.02 -6.61
CA MET A 63 8.91 -23.93 -8.06
C MET A 63 8.95 -25.34 -8.71
N GLU A 64 8.66 -25.42 -10.01
CA GLU A 64 8.67 -26.68 -10.76
C GLU A 64 10.06 -27.33 -10.79
N ASP A 65 11.13 -26.53 -10.80
CA ASP A 65 12.52 -26.99 -10.73
C ASP A 65 12.93 -27.52 -9.34
N GLY A 66 12.02 -27.47 -8.37
CA GLY A 66 12.23 -27.90 -6.99
C GLY A 66 12.86 -26.85 -6.09
N SER A 67 13.21 -25.68 -6.60
CA SER A 67 13.66 -24.54 -5.79
C SER A 67 12.53 -23.98 -4.93
N TYR A 68 12.90 -23.28 -3.86
CA TYR A 68 11.97 -22.62 -2.96
C TYR A 68 12.24 -21.12 -2.99
N ARG A 69 11.31 -20.36 -3.60
CA ARG A 69 11.42 -18.92 -3.76
C ARG A 69 10.69 -18.22 -2.62
N ILE A 70 11.34 -17.25 -2.00
CA ILE A 70 10.77 -16.45 -0.92
C ILE A 70 10.60 -15.02 -1.42
N SER A 71 9.49 -14.38 -1.06
CA SER A 71 9.22 -12.96 -1.30
C SER A 71 8.45 -12.39 -0.12
N ASP A 72 8.53 -11.09 0.10
CA ASP A 72 8.01 -10.46 1.31
C ASP A 72 7.36 -9.09 1.03
N GLY A 73 6.46 -8.68 1.92
CA GLY A 73 5.82 -7.36 1.89
C GLY A 73 6.50 -6.29 2.77
N TYR A 74 7.62 -6.59 3.42
CA TYR A 74 8.18 -5.72 4.48
C TYR A 74 8.60 -4.34 3.96
N PHE A 75 9.06 -4.28 2.70
CA PHE A 75 9.41 -3.02 2.05
C PHE A 75 8.27 -1.97 2.14
N GLY A 76 7.01 -2.40 2.07
CA GLY A 76 5.85 -1.50 2.16
C GLY A 76 5.77 -0.76 3.49
N ILE A 77 6.15 -1.42 4.60
CA ILE A 77 6.22 -0.78 5.92
C ILE A 77 7.37 0.22 5.98
N LEU A 78 8.53 -0.16 5.45
CA LEU A 78 9.74 0.66 5.47
C LEU A 78 9.59 1.94 4.65
N ILE A 79 9.00 1.83 3.46
CA ILE A 79 8.93 2.93 2.49
C ILE A 79 7.77 3.89 2.77
N ARG A 80 6.74 3.45 3.51
CA ARG A 80 5.51 4.21 3.77
C ARG A 80 5.77 5.67 4.19
N PRO A 81 6.62 5.99 5.20
CA PRO A 81 6.81 7.39 5.60
C PRO A 81 7.40 8.28 4.50
N GLN A 82 8.31 7.72 3.68
CA GLN A 82 8.96 8.46 2.59
C GLN A 82 8.00 8.63 1.41
N TYR A 83 7.21 7.60 1.11
CA TYR A 83 6.18 7.64 0.08
C TYR A 83 5.05 8.61 0.44
N GLU A 84 4.57 8.61 1.69
CA GLU A 84 3.60 9.58 2.20
C GLU A 84 4.12 11.01 2.15
N ALA A 85 5.40 11.22 2.45
CA ALA A 85 6.03 12.54 2.33
C ALA A 85 6.06 13.04 0.88
N ALA A 86 6.41 12.17 -0.07
CA ALA A 86 6.41 12.48 -1.50
C ALA A 86 4.99 12.81 -2.00
N LEU A 87 4.01 11.94 -1.71
CA LEU A 87 2.61 12.19 -2.07
C LEU A 87 2.04 13.43 -1.39
N SER A 88 2.36 13.67 -0.12
CA SER A 88 1.92 14.90 0.56
C SER A 88 2.47 16.15 -0.13
N GLY A 89 3.69 16.09 -0.68
CA GLY A 89 4.24 17.17 -1.51
C GLY A 89 3.40 17.44 -2.76
N ILE A 90 2.91 16.39 -3.41
CA ILE A 90 2.00 16.49 -4.57
C ILE A 90 0.65 17.06 -4.16
N VAL A 91 0.03 16.50 -3.11
CA VAL A 91 -1.34 16.86 -2.68
C VAL A 91 -1.42 18.30 -2.17
N ARG A 92 -0.35 18.83 -1.57
CA ARG A 92 -0.24 20.26 -1.20
C ARG A 92 -0.35 21.21 -2.39
N GLY A 93 -0.11 20.75 -3.62
CA GLY A 93 -0.34 21.55 -4.82
C GLY A 93 -1.82 21.80 -5.13
N THR A 94 -2.72 21.03 -4.51
CA THR A 94 -4.17 21.07 -4.74
C THR A 94 -4.95 21.43 -3.47
N TYR A 95 -4.55 20.91 -2.31
CA TYR A 95 -5.22 21.11 -1.03
C TYR A 95 -4.24 21.59 0.05
N ASP A 96 -4.54 22.72 0.68
CA ASP A 96 -3.68 23.32 1.72
C ASP A 96 -3.71 22.54 3.04
N GLU A 97 -4.85 21.94 3.39
CA GLU A 97 -5.04 21.17 4.62
C GLU A 97 -5.69 19.82 4.30
N PHE A 98 -4.97 18.74 4.61
CA PHE A 98 -5.42 17.36 4.40
C PHE A 98 -4.73 16.39 5.38
N LYS A 99 -5.36 15.23 5.58
CA LYS A 99 -4.72 14.03 6.15
C LYS A 99 -4.54 13.03 5.02
N LEU A 100 -3.37 12.40 4.94
CA LEU A 100 -3.03 11.43 3.89
C LEU A 100 -2.46 10.17 4.53
N TYR A 101 -2.91 9.01 4.05
CA TYR A 101 -2.45 7.71 4.50
C TYR A 101 -2.18 6.82 3.30
N VAL A 102 -1.09 6.05 3.36
CA VAL A 102 -0.70 5.12 2.30
C VAL A 102 -0.57 3.71 2.85
N GLU A 103 -1.13 2.76 2.12
CA GLU A 103 -0.89 1.33 2.28
C GLU A 103 -0.47 0.71 0.94
N PHE A 104 0.16 -0.46 0.99
CA PHE A 104 0.61 -1.20 -0.20
C PHE A 104 -0.13 -2.54 -0.37
N GLY A 105 -1.28 -2.68 0.31
CA GLY A 105 -2.08 -3.88 0.33
C GLY A 105 -1.45 -5.04 1.11
N GLU A 106 -2.19 -6.16 1.15
CA GLU A 106 -1.67 -7.43 1.66
C GLU A 106 -0.86 -8.17 0.57
N GLY A 107 0.08 -8.99 1.01
CA GLY A 107 0.89 -9.84 0.13
C GLY A 107 2.36 -9.42 0.08
N VAL A 108 2.98 -9.69 -1.06
CA VAL A 108 4.43 -9.52 -1.27
C VAL A 108 4.72 -8.47 -2.33
N LEU A 109 5.87 -7.81 -2.18
CA LEU A 109 6.35 -6.77 -3.08
C LEU A 109 7.53 -7.28 -3.92
N PRO A 110 7.91 -6.58 -5.00
CA PRO A 110 9.03 -6.99 -5.85
C PRO A 110 10.33 -7.20 -5.06
N ASP A 111 10.97 -8.35 -5.27
CA ASP A 111 12.08 -8.81 -4.42
C ASP A 111 13.32 -7.89 -4.46
N ARG A 112 13.53 -7.16 -5.57
CA ARG A 112 14.63 -6.19 -5.68
C ARG A 112 14.52 -5.03 -4.67
N LEU A 113 13.32 -4.73 -4.19
CA LEU A 113 13.06 -3.61 -3.30
C LEU A 113 13.61 -3.92 -1.90
N ASN A 114 14.33 -2.96 -1.34
CA ASN A 114 15.01 -3.09 -0.06
C ASN A 114 15.18 -1.71 0.61
N LYS A 115 15.74 -1.66 1.82
CA LYS A 115 15.92 -0.43 2.63
C LYS A 115 16.58 0.74 1.91
N SER A 116 17.42 0.46 0.93
CA SER A 116 18.16 1.50 0.19
C SER A 116 17.43 2.00 -1.05
N THR A 117 16.28 1.41 -1.40
CA THR A 117 15.52 1.79 -2.60
C THR A 117 14.78 3.09 -2.35
N PRO A 118 15.10 4.19 -3.06
CA PRO A 118 14.37 5.44 -2.93
C PRO A 118 13.08 5.41 -3.75
N VAL A 119 12.15 6.34 -3.47
CA VAL A 119 10.80 6.39 -4.07
C VAL A 119 10.82 6.37 -5.60
N GLU A 120 11.71 7.16 -6.19
CA GLU A 120 11.87 7.29 -7.64
C GLU A 120 12.37 6.03 -8.34
N GLN A 121 12.88 5.04 -7.60
CA GLN A 121 13.34 3.76 -8.15
C GLN A 121 12.36 2.61 -7.88
N ILE A 122 11.23 2.86 -7.22
CA ILE A 122 10.27 1.81 -6.88
C ILE A 122 9.55 1.32 -8.13
N TYR A 123 9.14 2.20 -9.03
CA TYR A 123 8.37 1.78 -10.19
C TYR A 123 9.22 0.99 -11.19
N SER A 124 8.66 -0.11 -11.66
CA SER A 124 9.13 -0.88 -12.81
C SER A 124 7.93 -1.43 -13.55
N GLN A 125 7.92 -1.31 -14.88
CA GLN A 125 6.77 -1.66 -15.72
C GLN A 125 6.40 -3.15 -15.65
N ASP A 126 7.39 -4.02 -15.43
CA ASP A 126 7.22 -5.47 -15.43
C ASP A 126 7.00 -6.06 -14.03
N GLU A 127 6.79 -5.20 -13.02
CA GLU A 127 6.65 -5.61 -11.63
C GLU A 127 5.31 -5.17 -11.04
N ASN A 128 4.77 -6.00 -10.16
CA ASN A 128 3.55 -5.67 -9.44
C ASN A 128 3.88 -4.76 -8.25
N PHE A 129 3.60 -3.47 -8.40
CA PHE A 129 3.65 -2.49 -7.32
C PHE A 129 2.51 -1.51 -7.49
N SER A 130 1.79 -1.21 -6.41
CA SER A 130 0.70 -0.23 -6.40
C SER A 130 0.46 0.24 -4.97
N SER A 131 0.39 1.55 -4.75
CA SER A 131 -0.11 2.08 -3.47
C SER A 131 -1.63 2.18 -3.46
N ASP A 132 -2.24 2.10 -2.28
CA ASP A 132 -3.59 2.58 -2.01
C ASP A 132 -3.49 3.77 -1.05
N THR A 133 -3.95 4.93 -1.52
CA THR A 133 -3.84 6.20 -0.81
C THR A 133 -5.23 6.71 -0.46
N VAL A 134 -5.39 7.13 0.79
CA VAL A 134 -6.60 7.81 1.26
C VAL A 134 -6.26 9.23 1.69
N ILE A 135 -7.01 10.18 1.15
CA ILE A 135 -6.92 11.61 1.43
C ILE A 135 -8.22 12.05 2.12
N PHE A 136 -8.09 12.80 3.20
CA PHE A 136 -9.21 13.45 3.87
C PHE A 136 -9.05 14.96 3.83
N VAL A 137 -10.10 15.65 3.40
CA VAL A 137 -10.17 17.13 3.35
C VAL A 137 -11.41 17.62 4.08
N LYS A 138 -11.35 18.81 4.69
CA LYS A 138 -12.52 19.45 5.30
C LYS A 138 -13.52 19.90 4.23
N GLN A 139 -14.81 19.73 4.49
CA GLN A 139 -15.87 20.16 3.58
C GLN A 139 -15.77 21.66 3.27
N SER A 140 -15.45 22.51 4.25
CA SER A 140 -15.37 23.96 4.05
C SER A 140 -14.27 24.39 3.07
N LEU A 141 -13.24 23.56 2.87
CA LEU A 141 -12.12 23.86 1.98
C LEU A 141 -12.42 23.54 0.51
N VAL A 142 -13.44 22.71 0.25
CA VAL A 142 -13.71 22.16 -1.08
C VAL A 142 -15.14 22.38 -1.58
N GLN A 143 -15.96 23.16 -0.87
CA GLN A 143 -17.38 23.41 -1.21
C GLN A 143 -17.60 23.87 -2.66
N ASP A 144 -16.71 24.71 -3.18
CA ASP A 144 -16.79 25.25 -4.55
C ASP A 144 -15.72 24.66 -5.49
N GLN A 145 -15.00 23.62 -5.05
CA GLN A 145 -13.93 23.01 -5.84
C GLN A 145 -14.42 21.79 -6.62
N ASN A 146 -13.89 21.61 -7.82
CA ASN A 146 -14.06 20.36 -8.56
C ASN A 146 -13.05 19.32 -8.06
N ILE A 147 -13.50 18.49 -7.12
CA ILE A 147 -12.69 17.42 -6.51
C ILE A 147 -12.15 16.44 -7.55
N GLU A 148 -12.94 16.09 -8.56
CA GLU A 148 -12.52 15.14 -9.60
C GLU A 148 -11.38 15.71 -10.44
N ALA A 149 -11.43 17.00 -10.77
CA ALA A 149 -10.33 17.71 -11.42
C ALA A 149 -9.08 17.80 -10.52
N GLY A 150 -9.25 18.08 -9.23
CA GLY A 150 -8.14 18.08 -8.26
C GLY A 150 -7.45 16.71 -8.17
N LEU A 151 -8.21 15.62 -8.12
CA LEU A 151 -7.67 14.27 -8.19
C LEU A 151 -6.91 13.98 -9.49
N ARG A 152 -7.38 14.48 -10.65
CA ARG A 152 -6.65 14.34 -11.91
C ARG A 152 -5.32 15.09 -11.91
N GLN A 153 -5.26 16.27 -11.29
CA GLN A 153 -4.00 17.00 -11.12
C GLN A 153 -3.01 16.23 -10.25
N ILE A 154 -3.48 15.68 -9.13
CA ILE A 154 -2.67 14.81 -8.25
C ILE A 154 -2.16 13.60 -9.04
N ALA A 155 -3.04 12.89 -9.76
CA ALA A 155 -2.67 11.75 -10.57
C ALA A 155 -1.68 12.10 -11.70
N GLY A 156 -1.84 13.28 -12.32
CA GLY A 156 -0.90 13.80 -13.31
C GLY A 156 0.51 13.94 -12.74
N LYS A 157 0.62 14.54 -11.55
CA LYS A 157 1.90 14.71 -10.83
C LYS A 157 2.48 13.39 -10.33
N MET A 158 1.63 12.49 -9.86
CA MET A 158 2.05 11.12 -9.51
C MET A 158 2.65 10.41 -10.71
N ARG A 159 1.99 10.46 -11.87
CA ARG A 159 2.49 9.89 -13.13
C ARG A 159 3.83 10.52 -13.55
N GLU A 160 3.98 11.85 -13.46
CA GLU A 160 5.25 12.54 -13.72
C GLU A 160 6.39 12.00 -12.83
N GLN A 161 6.08 11.62 -11.59
CA GLN A 161 7.02 11.05 -10.62
C GLN A 161 7.04 9.51 -10.60
N GLN A 162 6.38 8.87 -11.57
CA GLN A 162 6.26 7.41 -11.67
C GLN A 162 5.66 6.74 -10.41
N MET A 163 4.80 7.44 -9.68
CA MET A 163 4.08 6.91 -8.54
C MET A 163 2.78 6.27 -9.01
N VAL A 164 2.67 4.95 -8.88
CA VAL A 164 1.51 4.17 -9.30
C VAL A 164 0.65 3.80 -8.11
N GLY A 165 -0.66 3.84 -8.28
CA GLY A 165 -1.59 3.50 -7.23
C GLY A 165 -2.96 4.12 -7.33
N PHE A 166 -3.83 3.68 -6.44
CA PHE A 166 -5.16 4.21 -6.24
C PHE A 166 -5.13 5.37 -5.25
N VAL A 167 -5.89 6.42 -5.53
CA VAL A 167 -6.08 7.56 -4.63
C VAL A 167 -7.58 7.76 -4.42
N ARG A 168 -8.00 7.70 -3.15
CA ARG A 168 -9.37 7.99 -2.70
C ARG A 168 -9.35 9.29 -1.92
N LEU A 169 -10.32 10.16 -2.19
CA LEU A 169 -10.53 11.38 -1.44
C LEU A 169 -11.91 11.40 -0.81
N TYR A 170 -11.92 11.57 0.51
CA TYR A 170 -13.10 11.73 1.33
C TYR A 170 -13.23 13.18 1.76
N VAL A 171 -14.40 13.76 1.51
CA VAL A 171 -14.77 15.08 2.04
C VAL A 171 -15.39 14.87 3.41
N VAL A 172 -14.79 15.44 4.43
CA VAL A 172 -15.16 15.22 5.83
C VAL A 172 -15.93 16.40 6.35
N VAL A 173 -16.99 16.14 7.12
CA VAL A 173 -17.68 17.18 7.87
C VAL A 173 -16.69 17.84 8.84
N ASP A 174 -16.57 19.17 8.81
CA ASP A 174 -15.53 19.93 9.51
C ASP A 174 -15.36 19.52 10.98
N GLU A 175 -16.48 19.38 11.71
CA GLU A 175 -16.51 19.03 13.14
C GLU A 175 -15.99 17.61 13.46
N LYS A 176 -15.90 16.74 12.44
CA LYS A 176 -15.42 15.36 12.53
C LYS A 176 -14.03 15.17 11.94
N TYR A 177 -13.46 16.20 11.33
CA TYR A 177 -12.16 16.12 10.67
C TYR A 177 -11.05 15.75 11.65
N ASP A 178 -11.00 16.42 12.79
CA ASP A 178 -9.95 16.22 13.78
C ASP A 178 -9.99 14.83 14.42
N SER A 179 -11.18 14.21 14.53
CA SER A 179 -11.35 12.87 15.08
C SER A 179 -10.98 11.74 14.12
N ILE A 180 -10.74 12.03 12.83
CA ILE A 180 -10.15 11.03 11.92
C ILE A 180 -8.77 10.63 12.45
N GLY A 181 -8.68 9.38 12.89
CA GLY A 181 -7.46 8.76 13.39
C GLY A 181 -6.41 8.55 12.30
N SER A 182 -5.35 7.84 12.65
CA SER A 182 -4.11 7.71 11.89
C SER A 182 -4.14 6.66 10.75
N GLY A 183 -5.28 6.42 10.10
CA GLY A 183 -5.32 5.50 8.95
C GLY A 183 -6.72 5.16 8.41
N PRO A 184 -6.81 4.39 7.31
CA PRO A 184 -8.05 4.00 6.65
C PRO A 184 -8.82 2.87 7.38
N GLN A 185 -8.52 2.62 8.66
CA GLN A 185 -9.24 1.62 9.42
C GLN A 185 -10.67 2.12 9.69
N ASN A 186 -11.66 1.26 9.43
CA ASN A 186 -13.08 1.51 9.69
C ASN A 186 -13.73 2.61 8.82
N LEU A 187 -13.27 2.85 7.59
CA LEU A 187 -13.91 3.82 6.67
C LEU A 187 -15.42 3.60 6.50
N SER A 188 -15.87 2.33 6.46
CA SER A 188 -17.29 2.00 6.40
C SER A 188 -18.06 2.44 7.65
N ALA A 189 -17.50 2.19 8.83
CA ALA A 189 -18.13 2.62 10.09
C ALA A 189 -18.19 4.15 10.17
N LEU A 190 -17.13 4.85 9.76
CA LEU A 190 -17.12 6.32 9.69
C LEU A 190 -18.16 6.86 8.70
N GLN A 191 -18.38 6.18 7.57
CA GLN A 191 -19.45 6.52 6.62
C GLN A 191 -20.83 6.42 7.28
N ASP A 192 -21.10 5.30 7.97
CA ASP A 192 -22.37 5.07 8.66
C ASP A 192 -22.62 6.08 9.80
N GLU A 193 -21.55 6.55 10.44
CA GLU A 193 -21.58 7.62 11.44
C GLU A 193 -21.68 9.03 10.83
N GLY A 194 -21.76 9.15 9.51
CA GLY A 194 -21.93 10.41 8.79
C GLY A 194 -20.69 11.31 8.85
N TYR A 195 -19.49 10.74 8.85
CA TYR A 195 -18.23 11.52 8.77
C TYR A 195 -18.07 12.22 7.42
N PHE A 196 -18.63 11.66 6.36
CA PHE A 196 -18.34 12.05 4.99
C PHE A 196 -19.53 12.73 4.29
N VAL A 197 -19.21 13.72 3.47
CA VAL A 197 -20.17 14.38 2.59
C VAL A 197 -20.27 13.56 1.30
N GLY A 198 -21.24 12.65 1.26
CA GLY A 198 -21.46 11.76 0.13
C GLY A 198 -20.42 10.63 0.03
N ASP A 199 -20.30 10.08 -1.17
CA ASP A 199 -19.31 9.04 -1.48
C ASP A 199 -17.94 9.64 -1.78
N TYR A 200 -16.89 8.86 -1.53
CA TYR A 200 -15.53 9.25 -1.91
C TYR A 200 -15.39 9.39 -3.42
N LYS A 201 -14.44 10.24 -3.82
CA LYS A 201 -13.97 10.35 -5.21
C LYS A 201 -12.66 9.61 -5.35
N SER A 202 -12.37 9.09 -6.54
CA SER A 202 -11.14 8.33 -6.76
C SER A 202 -10.51 8.57 -8.11
N VAL A 203 -9.22 8.24 -8.19
CA VAL A 203 -8.42 8.20 -9.41
C VAL A 203 -7.34 7.13 -9.22
N MET A 204 -6.84 6.57 -10.33
CA MET A 204 -5.76 5.60 -10.33
C MET A 204 -4.69 6.03 -11.33
N VAL A 205 -3.43 5.96 -10.92
CA VAL A 205 -2.30 5.86 -11.85
C VAL A 205 -1.96 4.39 -11.98
N THR A 206 -2.20 3.82 -13.15
CA THR A 206 -2.02 2.40 -13.41
C THR A 206 -0.55 2.05 -13.68
N PRO A 207 -0.18 0.76 -13.63
CA PRO A 207 1.18 0.31 -13.96
C PRO A 207 1.64 0.66 -15.38
N ASP A 208 0.72 0.83 -16.34
CA ASP A 208 1.02 1.30 -17.70
C ASP A 208 1.07 2.83 -17.84
N MET A 209 1.11 3.55 -16.71
CA MET A 209 1.19 5.02 -16.64
C MET A 209 0.00 5.75 -17.28
N THR A 210 -1.15 5.08 -17.37
CA THR A 210 -2.42 5.73 -17.70
C THR A 210 -3.10 6.23 -16.43
N ILE A 211 -4.00 7.20 -16.59
CA ILE A 211 -4.80 7.73 -15.48
C ILE A 211 -6.23 7.26 -15.70
N ARG A 212 -6.80 6.62 -14.69
CA ARG A 212 -8.19 6.14 -14.73
C ARG A 212 -9.02 6.75 -13.63
N GLN A 213 -10.24 7.16 -13.96
CA GLN A 213 -11.22 7.67 -13.01
C GLN A 213 -12.59 7.09 -13.37
N ASN A 214 -13.32 6.57 -12.37
CA ASN A 214 -14.63 5.93 -12.57
C ASN A 214 -14.63 4.80 -13.63
N GLY A 215 -13.51 4.08 -13.76
CA GLY A 215 -13.36 2.99 -14.71
C GLY A 215 -12.96 3.40 -16.13
N GLU A 216 -12.88 4.70 -16.42
CA GLU A 216 -12.51 5.22 -17.74
C GLU A 216 -11.10 5.85 -17.72
N GLU A 217 -10.39 5.76 -18.83
CA GLU A 217 -9.12 6.48 -19.01
C GLU A 217 -9.41 7.98 -19.18
N VAL A 218 -8.65 8.81 -18.47
CA VAL A 218 -8.80 10.26 -18.49
C VAL A 218 -7.46 10.95 -18.72
N VAL A 219 -7.49 12.14 -19.30
CA VAL A 219 -6.30 12.98 -19.45
C VAL A 219 -6.10 13.76 -18.14
N ALA A 220 -4.85 13.91 -17.70
CA ALA A 220 -4.53 14.85 -16.63
C ALA A 220 -4.84 16.27 -17.11
N ASP A 221 -5.73 16.97 -16.42
CA ASP A 221 -5.93 18.41 -16.63
C ASP A 221 -4.67 19.13 -16.12
N GLY A 222 -4.01 19.89 -17.01
CA GLY A 222 -2.65 20.42 -16.85
C GLY A 222 -2.45 21.40 -15.69
#